data_AF-A0A849S5T1-F1
#
_entry.id   AF-A0A849S5T1-F1
#
_cell.length_a   1.000
_cell.length_b   1.000
_cell.length_c   1.000
_cell.angle_alpha   90.00
_cell.angle_beta   90.00
_cell.angle_gamma   90.00
#
_symmetry.space_group_name_H-M   'P 1'
#
loop_
_entity.id
_entity.type
_entity.pdbx_description
1 polymer ?
#
loop_
_entity_poly.entity_id
_entity_poly.type
_entity_poly.pdbx_seq_one_letter_code
_entity_poly.pdbx_strand_id
1 'polypeptide(L)'
;MTPSAPKHRASVSESPLLVPLAKSKKLAALRHSSQPPDVQKPAPSPRVPHGRGLHDSMAAAKIQVDARIAEIIAAYPQGKQQKLFALRYGTPESLRQMPFAAVFARLQIAKPAQFSHIAHLNYWGEDTASPDSGKGG
;
A
#
# COMPACT_ATOMS: atom_id res chain seq x y z
N MET A 1 -49.75 -16.97 29.46
CA MET A 1 -49.11 -15.75 29.97
C MET A 1 -47.60 -15.94 29.87
N THR A 2 -46.88 -14.91 29.43
CA THR A 2 -45.56 -14.89 28.76
C THR A 2 -44.34 -15.23 29.63
N PRO A 3 -43.27 -15.85 29.09
CA PRO A 3 -41.93 -15.71 29.65
C PRO A 3 -41.21 -14.48 29.06
N SER A 4 -40.78 -13.58 29.95
CA SER A 4 -40.02 -12.36 29.64
C SER A 4 -38.52 -12.66 29.52
N ALA A 5 -37.91 -12.38 28.37
CA ALA A 5 -36.47 -12.53 28.15
C ALA A 5 -35.69 -11.30 28.63
N PRO A 6 -34.63 -11.44 29.46
CA PRO A 6 -33.74 -10.32 29.75
C PRO A 6 -32.78 -10.08 28.57
N LYS A 7 -32.86 -8.87 27.99
CA LYS A 7 -31.93 -8.40 26.95
C LYS A 7 -30.57 -8.12 27.60
N HIS A 8 -29.56 -8.93 27.31
CA HIS A 8 -28.18 -8.67 27.72
C HIS A 8 -27.62 -7.48 26.91
N ARG A 9 -27.35 -6.37 27.60
CA ARG A 9 -26.66 -5.21 27.06
C ARG A 9 -25.16 -5.52 27.02
N ALA A 10 -24.63 -5.75 25.82
CA ALA A 10 -23.19 -5.92 25.63
C ALA A 10 -22.48 -4.57 25.82
N SER A 11 -21.54 -4.50 26.75
CA SER A 11 -20.62 -3.38 26.93
C SER A 11 -19.27 -3.75 26.33
N VAL A 12 -18.89 -3.10 25.24
CA VAL A 12 -17.56 -3.21 24.63
C VAL A 12 -16.63 -2.22 25.35
N SER A 13 -15.59 -2.74 25.98
CA SER A 13 -14.53 -1.96 26.62
C SER A 13 -13.26 -2.09 25.81
N GLU A 14 -12.90 -1.04 25.08
CA GLU A 14 -11.63 -0.99 24.35
C GLU A 14 -10.50 -0.63 25.32
N SER A 15 -9.46 -1.47 25.35
CA SER A 15 -8.26 -1.24 26.15
C SER A 15 -7.25 -0.41 25.37
N PRO A 16 -6.84 0.77 25.86
CA PRO A 16 -5.73 1.48 25.24
C PRO A 16 -4.41 0.81 25.67
N LEU A 17 -3.66 0.25 24.71
CA LEU A 17 -2.25 -0.13 24.87
C LEU A 17 -1.40 1.16 25.02
N LEU A 18 -1.48 1.79 26.19
CA LEU A 18 -0.55 2.82 26.62
C LEU A 18 0.62 2.15 27.34
N VAL A 19 1.67 1.80 26.61
CA VAL A 19 3.01 1.73 27.20
C VAL A 19 3.64 3.12 27.03
N PRO A 20 3.69 3.95 28.07
CA PRO A 20 4.32 5.26 27.97
C PRO A 20 5.84 5.10 27.76
N LEU A 21 6.32 5.50 26.58
CA LEU A 21 7.73 5.51 26.15
C LEU A 21 8.55 6.62 26.85
N ALA A 22 8.35 6.85 28.15
CA ALA A 22 8.85 8.06 28.81
C ALA A 22 9.26 7.85 30.28
N LYS A 23 10.02 6.79 30.61
CA LYS A 23 10.62 6.65 31.97
C LYS A 23 12.01 6.00 32.03
N SER A 24 12.89 6.14 31.03
CA SER A 24 14.30 5.72 31.18
C SER A 24 15.27 6.91 31.15
N LYS A 25 15.37 7.59 32.30
CA LYS A 25 16.23 8.76 32.55
C LYS A 25 17.74 8.44 32.57
N LYS A 26 18.11 7.15 32.62
CA LYS A 26 19.51 6.68 32.69
C LYS A 26 20.26 6.64 31.35
N LEU A 27 19.56 6.65 30.21
CA LEU A 27 20.19 6.46 28.89
C LEU A 27 20.60 7.79 28.21
N ALA A 28 20.06 8.93 28.66
CA ALA A 28 20.40 10.25 28.10
C ALA A 28 21.80 10.74 28.49
N ALA A 29 22.30 10.34 29.66
CA ALA A 29 23.59 10.82 30.19
C ALA A 29 24.82 10.26 29.44
N LEU A 30 24.70 9.10 28.78
CA LEU A 30 25.81 8.47 28.05
C LEU A 30 26.01 9.05 26.64
N ARG A 31 25.07 9.84 26.11
CA ARG A 31 25.17 10.41 24.76
C ARG A 31 25.97 11.70 24.69
N HIS A 32 26.22 12.35 25.82
CA HIS A 32 26.91 13.65 25.87
C HIS A 32 28.42 13.56 26.14
N SER A 33 28.97 12.37 26.40
CA SER A 33 30.34 12.20 26.89
C SER A 33 31.33 11.57 25.90
N SER A 34 30.97 11.39 24.63
CA SER A 34 31.90 10.85 23.62
C SER A 34 31.73 11.55 22.28
N GLN A 35 32.01 12.85 22.25
CA GLN A 35 32.30 13.59 21.03
C GLN A 35 33.80 13.92 21.03
N PRO A 36 34.60 13.36 20.11
CA PRO A 36 35.84 14.01 19.68
C PRO A 36 35.53 15.05 18.58
N PRO A 37 36.19 16.23 18.60
CA PRO A 37 36.09 17.23 17.55
C PRO A 37 37.23 17.03 16.54
N ASP A 38 36.96 16.65 15.28
CA ASP A 38 37.83 17.11 14.18
C ASP A 38 37.32 16.79 12.76
N VAL A 39 37.68 17.70 11.84
CA VAL A 39 37.89 17.56 10.39
C VAL A 39 36.69 17.31 9.44
N GLN A 40 36.38 18.37 8.69
CA GLN A 40 36.03 18.44 7.26
C GLN A 40 35.35 17.23 6.59
N LYS A 41 34.10 17.42 6.09
CA LYS A 41 33.63 16.87 4.80
C LYS A 41 32.35 17.59 4.33
N PRO A 42 32.05 17.56 3.02
CA PRO A 42 31.50 18.69 2.27
C PRO A 42 29.98 18.77 2.42
N ALA A 43 29.43 19.91 1.99
CA ALA A 43 28.01 20.16 1.84
C ALA A 43 27.25 18.91 1.35
N PRO A 44 26.11 18.53 1.97
CA PRO A 44 25.26 17.52 1.39
C PRO A 44 24.63 18.11 0.13
N SER A 45 25.20 17.80 -1.04
CA SER A 45 24.44 17.88 -2.28
C SER A 45 23.17 17.04 -2.09
N PRO A 46 21.97 17.60 -2.29
CA PRO A 46 20.76 16.81 -2.28
C PRO A 46 20.76 15.93 -3.52
N ARG A 47 21.41 14.76 -3.43
CA ARG A 47 21.08 13.66 -4.34
C ARG A 47 19.69 13.22 -3.97
N VAL A 48 18.71 13.80 -4.66
CA VAL A 48 17.35 13.27 -4.78
C VAL A 48 17.48 11.77 -5.05
N PRO A 49 17.01 10.87 -4.16
CA PRO A 49 16.98 9.46 -4.46
C PRO A 49 15.84 9.22 -5.45
N HIS A 50 16.14 9.38 -6.75
CA HIS A 50 15.20 9.23 -7.86
C HIS A 50 14.57 7.82 -7.96
N GLY A 51 14.95 6.86 -7.11
CA GLY A 51 14.37 5.51 -7.06
C GLY A 51 13.38 5.24 -5.93
N ARG A 52 13.37 6.04 -4.85
CA ARG A 52 12.51 5.76 -3.67
C ARG A 52 11.05 6.12 -3.91
N GLY A 53 10.81 7.28 -4.55
CA GLY A 53 9.47 7.76 -4.86
C GLY A 53 8.68 6.86 -5.82
N LEU A 54 9.36 6.21 -6.78
CA LEU A 54 8.73 5.25 -7.70
C LEU A 54 8.27 3.99 -6.97
N HIS A 55 9.14 3.42 -6.12
CA HIS A 55 8.81 2.22 -5.35
C HIS A 55 7.64 2.48 -4.39
N ASP A 56 7.65 3.61 -3.68
CA ASP A 56 6.58 3.99 -2.76
C ASP A 56 5.26 4.25 -3.51
N SER A 57 5.33 4.90 -4.68
CA SER A 57 4.14 5.14 -5.52
C SER A 57 3.55 3.85 -6.07
N MET A 58 4.39 2.90 -6.50
CA MET A 58 3.93 1.57 -6.94
C MET A 58 3.30 0.79 -5.79
N ALA A 59 3.94 0.75 -4.62
CA ALA A 59 3.39 0.06 -3.45
C ALA A 59 2.01 0.64 -3.08
N ALA A 60 1.87 1.97 -3.05
CA ALA A 60 0.60 2.63 -2.80
C ALA A 60 -0.46 2.27 -3.85
N ALA A 61 -0.10 2.28 -5.14
CA ALA A 61 -1.02 1.90 -6.22
C ALA A 61 -1.47 0.44 -6.12
N LYS A 62 -0.57 -0.48 -5.77
CA LYS A 62 -0.88 -1.90 -5.57
C LYS A 62 -1.88 -2.09 -4.44
N ILE A 63 -1.64 -1.46 -3.29
CA ILE A 63 -2.55 -1.48 -2.15
C ILE A 63 -3.94 -0.94 -2.54
N GLN A 64 -3.98 0.16 -3.29
CA GLN A 64 -5.26 0.76 -3.71
C GLN A 64 -6.04 -0.15 -4.67
N VAL A 65 -5.35 -0.79 -5.61
CA VAL A 65 -5.94 -1.77 -6.53
C VAL A 65 -6.47 -2.98 -5.75
N ASP A 66 -5.65 -3.59 -4.89
CA ASP A 66 -6.04 -4.76 -4.12
C ASP A 66 -7.21 -4.47 -3.17
N ALA A 67 -7.20 -3.31 -2.50
CA ALA A 67 -8.31 -2.87 -1.66
C ALA A 67 -9.60 -2.72 -2.46
N ARG A 68 -9.53 -2.12 -3.66
CA ARG A 68 -10.70 -1.96 -4.53
C ARG A 68 -11.22 -3.30 -5.03
N ILE A 69 -10.33 -4.21 -5.42
CA ILE A 69 -10.68 -5.56 -5.85
C ILE A 69 -11.39 -6.29 -4.70
N ALA A 70 -10.84 -6.24 -3.49
CA ALA A 70 -11.45 -6.85 -2.32
C ALA A 70 -12.84 -6.28 -2.01
N GLU A 71 -13.02 -4.96 -2.11
CA GLU A 71 -14.33 -4.31 -1.93
C GLU A 71 -15.37 -4.80 -2.96
N ILE A 72 -14.99 -4.84 -4.24
CA ILE A 72 -15.88 -5.30 -5.32
C ILE A 72 -16.23 -6.78 -5.13
N ILE A 73 -15.25 -7.62 -4.78
CA ILE A 73 -15.45 -9.05 -4.53
C ILE A 73 -16.37 -9.27 -3.32
N ALA A 74 -16.18 -8.51 -2.24
CA ALA A 74 -17.00 -8.59 -1.03
C ALA A 74 -18.46 -8.19 -1.28
N ALA A 75 -18.72 -7.30 -2.25
CA ALA A 75 -20.08 -6.93 -2.66
C ALA A 75 -20.82 -8.06 -3.40
N TYR A 76 -20.13 -9.08 -3.89
CA TYR A 76 -20.76 -10.22 -4.57
C TYR A 76 -21.17 -11.33 -3.59
N PRO A 77 -22.24 -12.09 -3.94
CA PRO A 77 -22.68 -13.22 -3.12
C PRO A 77 -21.59 -14.29 -3.00
N GLN A 78 -21.47 -14.86 -1.79
CA GLN A 78 -20.53 -15.93 -1.49
C GLN A 78 -20.70 -17.11 -2.47
N GLY A 79 -19.58 -17.70 -2.90
CA GLY A 79 -19.56 -18.79 -3.87
C GLY A 79 -19.60 -18.36 -5.36
N LYS A 80 -19.94 -17.10 -5.67
CA LYS A 80 -19.91 -16.57 -7.05
C LYS A 80 -18.98 -15.38 -7.26
N GLN A 81 -18.30 -14.92 -6.21
CA GLN A 81 -17.52 -13.69 -6.21
C GLN A 81 -16.46 -13.67 -7.32
N GLN A 82 -15.62 -14.72 -7.41
CA GLN A 82 -14.57 -14.80 -8.42
C GLN A 82 -15.12 -14.88 -9.85
N LYS A 83 -16.23 -15.61 -10.04
CA LYS A 83 -16.85 -15.79 -11.36
C LYS A 83 -17.49 -14.49 -11.86
N LEU A 84 -18.19 -13.76 -10.99
CA LEU A 84 -18.81 -12.47 -11.35
C LEU A 84 -17.76 -11.37 -11.54
N PHE A 85 -16.73 -11.36 -10.70
CA PHE A 85 -15.60 -10.46 -10.87
C PHE A 85 -14.89 -10.71 -12.21
N ALA A 86 -14.55 -11.96 -12.51
CA ALA A 86 -13.88 -12.34 -13.75
C ALA A 86 -14.69 -11.99 -15.00
N LEU A 87 -16.02 -12.12 -14.94
CA LEU A 87 -16.92 -11.77 -16.04
C LEU A 87 -16.86 -10.28 -16.39
N ARG A 88 -16.74 -9.40 -15.38
CA ARG A 88 -16.83 -7.94 -15.59
C ARG A 88 -15.47 -7.27 -15.77
N TYR A 89 -14.46 -7.72 -15.04
CA TYR A 89 -13.15 -7.07 -15.00
C TYR A 89 -12.03 -7.93 -15.64
N GLY A 90 -12.26 -9.24 -15.78
CA GLY A 90 -11.24 -10.22 -16.13
C GLY A 90 -10.65 -10.91 -14.90
N THR A 91 -9.77 -11.89 -15.13
CA THR A 91 -9.09 -12.58 -14.02
C THR A 91 -8.13 -11.63 -13.30
N PRO A 92 -7.86 -11.83 -11.99
CA PRO A 92 -6.90 -11.03 -11.25
C PRO A 92 -5.50 -11.02 -11.90
N GLU A 93 -5.10 -12.15 -12.47
CA GLU A 93 -3.87 -12.28 -13.26
C GLU A 93 -3.86 -11.34 -14.48
N SER A 94 -4.95 -11.31 -15.25
CA SER A 94 -5.06 -10.41 -16.41
C SER A 94 -4.99 -8.95 -16.00
N LEU A 95 -5.57 -8.57 -14.86
CA LEU A 95 -5.45 -7.22 -14.30
C LEU A 95 -4.01 -6.87 -13.93
N ARG A 96 -3.22 -7.82 -13.41
CA ARG A 96 -1.82 -7.58 -13.02
C ARG A 96 -0.88 -7.36 -14.21
N GLN A 97 -1.20 -7.94 -15.35
CA GLN A 97 -0.44 -7.78 -16.60
C GLN A 97 -0.72 -6.45 -17.30
N MET A 98 -1.87 -5.83 -17.01
CA MET A 98 -2.23 -4.54 -17.59
C MET A 98 -1.47 -3.37 -16.92
N PRO A 99 -1.23 -2.27 -17.65
CA PRO A 99 -0.71 -1.05 -17.05
C PRO A 99 -1.65 -0.52 -15.97
N PHE A 100 -1.08 0.08 -14.92
CA PHE A 100 -1.86 0.70 -13.86
C PHE A 100 -2.90 1.69 -14.41
N ALA A 101 -2.60 2.43 -15.49
CA ALA A 101 -3.57 3.32 -16.15
C ALA A 101 -4.86 2.61 -16.56
N ALA A 102 -4.74 1.43 -17.18
CA ALA A 102 -5.87 0.64 -17.63
C ALA A 102 -6.61 0.00 -16.44
N VAL A 103 -5.87 -0.49 -15.44
CA VAL A 103 -6.44 -1.09 -14.23
C VAL A 103 -7.27 -0.07 -13.45
N PHE A 104 -6.73 1.13 -13.22
CA PHE A 104 -7.43 2.21 -12.53
C PHE A 104 -8.68 2.65 -13.30
N ALA A 105 -8.62 2.69 -14.64
CA ALA A 105 -9.79 3.00 -15.46
C ALA A 105 -10.88 1.90 -15.36
N ARG A 106 -10.49 0.62 -15.41
CA ARG A 106 -11.43 -0.51 -15.30
C ARG A 106 -12.09 -0.58 -13.93
N LEU A 107 -11.32 -0.41 -12.86
CA LEU A 107 -11.80 -0.46 -11.48
C LEU A 107 -12.41 0.87 -11.00
N GLN A 108 -12.41 1.90 -11.87
CA GLN A 108 -12.91 3.26 -11.61
C GLN A 108 -12.30 3.88 -10.34
N ILE A 109 -10.99 3.72 -10.19
CA ILE A 109 -10.22 4.23 -9.05
C ILE A 109 -9.72 5.64 -9.37
N ALA A 110 -9.79 6.55 -8.39
CA ALA A 110 -9.20 7.87 -8.50
C ALA A 110 -7.68 7.80 -8.64
N LYS A 111 -7.13 8.49 -9.65
CA LYS A 111 -5.69 8.54 -9.92
C LYS A 111 -5.00 9.45 -8.89
N PRO A 112 -3.97 8.97 -8.17
CA PRO A 112 -3.20 9.83 -7.26
C PRO A 112 -2.37 10.87 -8.04
N ALA A 113 -1.95 11.95 -7.36
CA ALA A 113 -1.24 13.06 -8.01
C ALA A 113 0.08 12.65 -8.70
N GLN A 114 0.77 11.64 -8.18
CA GLN A 114 2.02 11.12 -8.76
C GLN A 114 1.81 9.91 -9.69
N PHE A 115 0.57 9.64 -10.10
CA PHE A 115 0.22 8.48 -10.91
C PHE A 115 0.89 8.47 -12.29
N SER A 116 1.14 9.63 -12.87
CA SER A 116 1.68 9.76 -14.23
C SER A 116 2.98 8.99 -14.44
N HIS A 117 3.83 8.89 -13.41
CA HIS A 117 5.12 8.20 -13.50
C HIS A 117 5.02 6.68 -13.43
N ILE A 118 3.92 6.13 -12.91
CA ILE A 118 3.69 4.68 -12.81
C ILE A 118 2.59 4.19 -13.76
N ALA A 119 1.94 5.10 -14.49
CA ALA A 119 0.77 4.82 -15.30
C ALA A 119 1.03 3.77 -16.40
N HIS A 120 2.23 3.75 -16.96
CA HIS A 120 2.68 2.82 -18.01
C HIS A 120 3.20 1.48 -17.47
N LEU A 121 3.47 1.41 -16.16
CA LEU A 121 3.98 0.22 -15.50
C LEU A 121 2.85 -0.76 -15.19
N ASN A 122 3.15 -2.06 -15.24
CA ASN A 122 2.27 -3.11 -14.73
C ASN A 122 2.46 -3.35 -13.22
N TYR A 123 1.74 -4.32 -12.67
CA TYR A 123 1.82 -4.68 -11.24
C TYR A 123 3.23 -5.15 -10.78
N TRP A 124 4.04 -5.62 -11.71
CA TRP A 124 5.42 -6.08 -11.49
C TRP A 124 6.47 -4.99 -11.68
N GLY A 125 6.06 -3.79 -12.14
CA GLY A 125 6.96 -2.69 -12.44
C GLY A 125 7.60 -2.77 -13.83
N GLU A 126 7.06 -3.60 -14.73
CA GLU A 126 7.51 -3.67 -16.12
C GLU A 126 6.79 -2.62 -16.96
N ASP A 127 7.53 -1.99 -17.86
CA ASP A 127 6.95 -1.04 -18.82
C ASP A 127 6.16 -1.79 -19.89
N THR A 128 4.85 -1.53 -19.95
CA THR A 128 3.96 -2.17 -20.94
C THR A 128 3.86 -1.39 -22.25
N ALA A 129 4.47 -0.21 -22.32
CA ALA A 129 4.51 0.66 -23.50
C ALA A 129 5.74 0.39 -24.39
N SER A 130 6.68 -0.44 -23.94
CA SER A 130 7.87 -0.85 -24.68
C SER A 130 7.64 -2.22 -25.33
N PRO A 131 7.16 -2.28 -26.60
CA PRO A 131 7.19 -3.52 -27.34
C PRO A 131 8.65 -3.82 -27.69
N ASP A 132 9.12 -5.02 -27.38
CA ASP A 132 10.34 -5.63 -27.91
C ASP A 132 11.68 -4.98 -27.49
N SER A 133 12.37 -5.64 -26.56
CA SER A 133 13.83 -5.72 -26.57
C SER A 133 14.23 -7.04 -25.92
N GLY A 134 14.11 -8.12 -26.69
CA GLY A 134 14.48 -9.46 -26.22
C GLY A 134 14.47 -10.55 -27.28
N LYS A 135 14.64 -10.22 -28.56
CA LYS A 135 15.04 -11.19 -29.58
C LYS A 135 16.57 -11.14 -29.71
N GLY A 136 17.23 -12.19 -29.27
CA GLY A 136 18.66 -12.45 -29.51
C GLY A 136 19.13 -13.55 -28.57
N GLY A 137 19.67 -14.67 -29.02
CA GLY A 137 19.96 -15.21 -30.35
C GLY A 137 20.48 -16.63 -30.12
#